data_AF-A0A961B1P8-F1
#
_entry.id   AF-A0A961B1P8-F1
#
_cell.length_a   1.000
_cell.length_b   1.000
_cell.length_c   1.000
_cell.angle_alpha   90.00
_cell.angle_beta   90.00
_cell.angle_gamma   90.00
#
_symmetry.space_group_name_H-M   'P 1'
#
loop_
_entity.id
_entity.type
_entity.pdbx_description
1 polymer ?
#
loop_
_entity_poly.entity_id
_entity_poly.type
_entity_poly.pdbx_seq_one_letter_code
_entity_poly.pdbx_strand_id
1 'polypeptide(L)'
;MVPDSRIPAAILCMLCASAVPSKPALAAEDLTVLKPDANGVPPGEQLTQWLKREFYRLVDARSAAFETMIKSEAAGRKWQADRRAFFLDRIGGLPKRTPLNPQIVGKLQGDGYRVEKILLETRPHFHLTANLYLPDSPAPWPAVLVPCGHSHDGKAVAQYQRASILLAKHGMAAICYDPVGQGERYQMLDLAHERTSFDDAAHVPVPHPNVRFLCTTEHTMMNLGSALVGANTAQFRVWDGMRVIDYL
;
A
#
# COMPACT_ATOMS: atom_id res chain seq x y z
N MET A 1 -98.31 -12.69 20.69
CA MET A 1 -98.79 -14.07 20.84
C MET A 1 -97.66 -14.86 21.50
N VAL A 2 -97.77 -15.04 22.81
CA VAL A 2 -97.06 -16.06 23.63
C VAL A 2 -97.77 -17.42 23.34
N PRO A 3 -97.23 -18.64 23.58
CA PRO A 3 -95.98 -19.06 24.24
C PRO A 3 -95.23 -20.27 23.60
N ASP A 4 -94.11 -20.62 24.26
CA ASP A 4 -93.64 -21.97 24.67
C ASP A 4 -93.30 -23.07 23.65
N SER A 5 -92.08 -23.60 23.74
CA SER A 5 -91.78 -24.61 24.77
C SER A 5 -90.36 -25.20 24.69
N ARG A 6 -89.70 -25.23 25.86
CA ARG A 6 -88.80 -26.29 26.40
C ARG A 6 -87.34 -26.43 25.90
N ILE A 7 -86.44 -25.97 26.79
CA ILE A 7 -85.06 -26.42 27.09
C ILE A 7 -85.11 -27.85 27.74
N PRO A 8 -84.07 -28.73 27.78
CA PRO A 8 -82.63 -28.53 27.52
C PRO A 8 -81.95 -29.54 26.57
N ALA A 9 -80.87 -29.12 25.91
CA ALA A 9 -79.81 -30.02 25.46
C ALA A 9 -78.49 -29.60 26.13
N ALA A 10 -77.93 -30.49 26.93
CA ALA A 10 -76.61 -30.31 27.52
C ALA A 10 -75.56 -30.26 26.42
N ILE A 11 -74.93 -29.09 26.24
CA ILE A 11 -73.80 -28.92 25.33
C ILE A 11 -72.55 -29.39 26.08
N LEU A 12 -72.12 -30.62 25.79
CA LEU A 12 -70.82 -31.13 26.13
C LEU A 12 -69.78 -30.34 25.31
N CYS A 13 -69.10 -29.39 25.94
CA CYS A 13 -68.03 -28.62 25.32
C CYS A 13 -66.80 -29.52 25.15
N MET A 14 -66.74 -30.24 24.02
CA MET A 14 -65.56 -31.00 23.61
C MET A 14 -64.52 -29.99 23.10
N LEU A 15 -63.57 -29.63 23.97
CA LEU A 15 -62.37 -28.90 23.59
C LEU A 15 -61.51 -29.79 22.68
N CYS A 16 -61.72 -29.68 21.37
CA CYS A 16 -60.79 -30.20 20.38
C CYS A 16 -59.50 -29.37 20.46
N ALA A 17 -58.51 -29.85 21.20
CA ALA A 17 -57.14 -29.37 21.09
C ALA A 17 -56.59 -29.81 19.73
N SER A 18 -56.84 -29.02 18.68
CA SER A 18 -56.14 -29.15 17.43
C SER A 18 -54.68 -28.78 17.66
N ALA A 19 -53.81 -29.78 17.81
CA ALA A 19 -52.37 -29.60 17.75
C ALA A 19 -52.04 -29.05 16.35
N VAL A 20 -51.80 -27.74 16.27
CA VAL A 20 -51.20 -27.14 15.08
C VAL A 20 -49.79 -27.72 15.00
N PRO A 21 -49.42 -28.46 13.94
CA PRO A 21 -48.04 -28.89 13.78
C PRO A 21 -47.20 -27.62 13.65
N SER A 22 -46.34 -27.39 14.64
CA SER A 22 -45.28 -26.39 14.54
C SER A 22 -44.48 -26.72 13.28
N LYS A 23 -44.47 -25.81 12.30
CA LYS A 23 -43.56 -25.93 11.14
C LYS A 23 -42.16 -26.23 11.69
N PRO A 24 -41.43 -27.22 11.16
CA PRO A 24 -40.04 -27.39 11.54
C PRO A 24 -39.35 -26.06 11.25
N ALA A 25 -38.71 -25.50 12.28
CA ALA A 25 -37.77 -24.42 12.06
C ALA A 25 -36.85 -24.87 10.93
N LEU A 26 -36.72 -24.04 9.87
CA LEU A 26 -35.70 -24.25 8.86
C LEU A 26 -34.38 -24.44 9.62
N ALA A 27 -33.84 -25.66 9.62
CA ALA A 27 -32.52 -25.91 10.17
C ALA A 27 -31.60 -24.91 9.50
N ALA A 28 -30.89 -24.10 10.29
CA ALA A 28 -29.91 -23.18 9.74
C ALA A 28 -28.98 -24.00 8.84
N GLU A 29 -28.99 -23.73 7.54
CA GLU A 29 -28.09 -24.41 6.62
C GLU A 29 -26.67 -24.16 7.12
N ASP A 30 -25.89 -25.22 7.27
CA ASP A 30 -24.48 -25.09 7.60
C ASP A 30 -23.76 -24.51 6.38
N LEU A 31 -23.64 -23.18 6.36
CA LEU A 31 -22.95 -22.42 5.31
C LEU A 31 -21.42 -22.48 5.45
N THR A 32 -20.87 -23.44 6.21
CA THR A 32 -19.43 -23.62 6.36
C THR A 32 -18.82 -24.19 5.08
N VAL A 33 -18.32 -23.28 4.23
CA VAL A 33 -17.69 -23.62 2.93
C VAL A 33 -16.28 -24.21 3.11
N LEU A 34 -15.54 -23.75 4.12
CA LEU A 34 -14.18 -24.20 4.39
C LEU A 34 -14.16 -25.12 5.61
N LYS A 35 -13.58 -26.32 5.45
CA LYS A 35 -13.43 -27.32 6.50
C LYS A 35 -11.98 -27.39 6.98
N PRO A 36 -11.71 -27.91 8.18
CA PRO A 36 -10.34 -28.23 8.59
C PRO A 36 -9.63 -29.09 7.54
N ASP A 37 -8.32 -28.88 7.39
CA ASP A 37 -7.53 -29.66 6.42
C ASP A 37 -7.26 -31.09 6.91
N ALA A 38 -6.54 -31.89 6.13
CA ALA A 38 -6.23 -33.28 6.47
C ALA A 38 -5.45 -33.45 7.78
N ASN A 39 -4.83 -32.39 8.30
CA ASN A 39 -4.11 -32.38 9.58
C ASN A 39 -4.94 -31.72 10.71
N GLY A 40 -6.21 -31.41 10.46
CA GLY A 40 -7.09 -30.76 11.42
C GLY A 40 -6.88 -29.26 11.59
N VAL A 41 -6.14 -28.60 10.69
CA VAL A 41 -5.91 -27.15 10.78
C VAL A 41 -7.21 -26.40 10.44
N PRO A 42 -7.73 -25.54 11.33
CA PRO A 42 -8.98 -24.83 11.09
C PRO A 42 -8.85 -23.85 9.91
N PRO A 43 -9.93 -23.58 9.15
CA PRO A 43 -9.90 -22.71 7.98
C PRO A 43 -9.18 -21.36 8.16
N GLY A 44 -9.40 -20.71 9.30
CA GLY A 44 -8.79 -19.41 9.63
C GLY A 44 -7.26 -19.44 9.75
N GLU A 45 -6.67 -20.61 9.95
CA GLU A 45 -5.22 -20.79 10.08
C GLU A 45 -4.57 -21.38 8.82
N GLN A 46 -5.35 -22.00 7.94
CA GLN A 46 -4.82 -22.71 6.76
C GLN A 46 -3.97 -21.82 5.86
N LEU A 47 -4.42 -20.58 5.60
CA LEU A 47 -3.66 -19.61 4.80
C LEU A 47 -2.32 -19.27 5.47
N THR A 48 -2.33 -18.98 6.76
CA THR A 48 -1.11 -18.67 7.51
C THR A 48 -0.13 -19.85 7.51
N GLN A 49 -0.63 -21.07 7.73
CA GLN A 49 0.21 -22.27 7.71
C GLN A 49 0.78 -22.54 6.31
N TRP A 50 -0.02 -22.35 5.27
CA TRP A 50 0.45 -22.44 3.89
C TRP A 50 1.53 -21.39 3.59
N LEU A 51 1.31 -20.12 3.96
CA LEU A 51 2.29 -19.04 3.79
C LEU A 51 3.60 -19.32 4.53
N LYS A 52 3.54 -19.88 5.75
CA LYS A 52 4.73 -20.29 6.51
C LYS A 52 5.50 -21.40 5.78
N ARG A 53 4.82 -22.43 5.28
CA ARG A 53 5.48 -23.50 4.51
C ARG A 53 6.15 -22.95 3.26
N GLU A 54 5.46 -22.08 2.52
CA GLU A 54 6.00 -21.45 1.33
C GLU A 54 7.20 -20.55 1.66
N PHE A 55 7.13 -19.79 2.75
CA PHE A 55 8.25 -19.00 3.25
C PHE A 55 9.48 -19.87 3.50
N TYR A 56 9.36 -20.95 4.27
CA TYR A 56 10.50 -21.83 4.55
C TYR A 56 11.06 -22.47 3.28
N ARG A 57 10.20 -22.96 2.39
CA ARG A 57 10.61 -23.51 1.09
C ARG A 57 11.44 -22.51 0.28
N LEU A 58 11.01 -21.25 0.22
CA LEU A 58 11.69 -20.19 -0.51
C LEU A 58 13.00 -19.76 0.18
N VAL A 59 13.03 -19.74 1.51
CA VAL A 59 14.25 -19.46 2.28
C VAL A 59 15.29 -20.55 2.07
N ASP A 60 14.89 -21.82 2.08
CA ASP A 60 15.80 -22.95 1.84
C ASP A 60 16.37 -22.89 0.42
N ALA A 61 15.52 -22.65 -0.59
CA ALA A 61 15.95 -22.47 -1.97
C ALA A 61 16.92 -21.29 -2.13
N ARG A 62 16.65 -20.15 -1.47
CA ARG A 62 17.54 -18.99 -1.47
C ARG A 62 18.89 -19.34 -0.82
N SER A 63 18.89 -20.03 0.32
CA SER A 63 20.12 -20.41 1.04
C SER A 63 20.98 -21.37 0.22
N ALA A 64 20.39 -22.43 -0.36
CA ALA A 64 21.13 -23.34 -1.24
C ALA A 64 21.75 -22.63 -2.44
N ALA A 65 21.04 -21.65 -3.01
CA ALA A 65 21.57 -20.90 -4.13
C ALA A 65 22.61 -19.85 -3.71
N PHE A 66 22.51 -19.28 -2.49
CA PHE A 66 23.54 -18.45 -1.90
C PHE A 66 24.84 -19.23 -1.71
N GLU A 67 24.79 -20.46 -1.19
CA GLU A 67 25.96 -21.34 -1.07
C GLU A 67 26.63 -21.63 -2.42
N THR A 68 25.88 -21.63 -3.52
CA THR A 68 26.45 -21.76 -4.86
C THR A 68 27.06 -20.45 -5.33
N MET A 69 26.38 -19.34 -5.06
CA MET A 69 26.76 -18.00 -5.49
C MET A 69 28.11 -17.55 -4.92
N ILE A 70 28.38 -17.84 -3.65
CA ILE A 70 29.62 -17.41 -2.96
C ILE A 70 30.87 -18.17 -3.40
N LYS A 71 30.75 -19.23 -4.21
CA LYS A 71 31.89 -20.06 -4.64
C LYS A 71 32.81 -19.37 -5.66
N SER A 72 32.33 -18.36 -6.39
CA SER A 72 33.15 -17.60 -7.32
C SER A 72 32.51 -16.27 -7.70
N GLU A 73 33.33 -15.34 -8.18
CA GLU A 73 32.83 -14.07 -8.74
C GLU A 73 31.87 -14.30 -9.91
N ALA A 74 32.17 -15.26 -10.80
CA ALA A 74 31.30 -15.59 -11.93
C ALA A 74 29.92 -16.08 -11.49
N ALA A 75 29.87 -16.95 -10.46
CA ALA A 75 28.61 -17.38 -9.85
C ALA A 75 27.86 -16.20 -9.20
N GLY A 76 28.59 -15.32 -8.51
CA GLY A 76 28.12 -14.02 -8.01
C GLY A 76 27.41 -13.19 -9.07
N ARG A 77 28.10 -12.92 -10.18
CA ARG A 77 27.58 -12.10 -11.29
C ARG A 77 26.36 -12.74 -11.95
N LYS A 78 26.38 -14.05 -12.16
CA LYS A 78 25.21 -14.79 -12.68
C LYS A 78 24.01 -14.64 -11.75
N TRP A 79 24.19 -14.84 -10.45
CA TRP A 79 23.12 -14.70 -9.47
C TRP A 79 22.54 -13.27 -9.46
N GLN A 80 23.39 -12.24 -9.51
CA GLN A 80 22.95 -10.85 -9.60
C GLN A 80 22.10 -10.59 -10.85
N ALA A 81 22.54 -11.08 -12.02
CA ALA A 81 21.80 -10.95 -13.26
C ALA A 81 20.44 -11.67 -13.19
N ASP A 82 20.42 -12.91 -12.70
CA ASP A 82 19.20 -13.71 -12.55
C ASP A 82 18.21 -13.05 -11.57
N ARG A 83 18.69 -12.50 -10.45
CA ARG A 83 17.84 -11.79 -9.48
C ARG A 83 17.32 -10.48 -10.04
N ARG A 84 18.15 -9.72 -10.76
CA ARG A 84 17.71 -8.49 -11.43
C ARG A 84 16.60 -8.78 -12.44
N ALA A 85 16.77 -9.78 -13.29
CA ALA A 85 15.75 -10.19 -14.26
C ALA A 85 14.46 -10.64 -13.56
N PHE A 86 14.58 -11.46 -12.51
CA PHE A 86 13.44 -11.90 -11.70
C PHE A 86 12.67 -10.72 -11.08
N PHE A 87 13.34 -9.76 -10.45
CA PHE A 87 12.66 -8.63 -9.83
C PHE A 87 11.98 -7.73 -10.86
N LEU A 88 12.62 -7.46 -12.00
CA LEU A 88 12.03 -6.66 -13.08
C LEU A 88 10.77 -7.31 -13.66
N ASP A 89 10.79 -8.63 -13.87
CA ASP A 89 9.61 -9.40 -14.27
C ASP A 89 8.47 -9.28 -13.24
N ARG A 90 8.78 -9.49 -11.95
CA ARG A 90 7.78 -9.49 -10.87
C ARG A 90 7.16 -8.13 -10.56
N ILE A 91 7.78 -7.03 -10.96
CA ILE A 91 7.18 -5.69 -10.85
C ILE A 91 6.44 -5.26 -12.13
N GLY A 92 6.32 -6.13 -13.14
CA GLY A 92 5.63 -5.82 -14.40
C GLY A 92 6.51 -5.05 -15.40
N GLY A 93 7.83 -5.24 -15.34
CA GLY A 93 8.79 -4.52 -16.18
C GLY A 93 8.93 -3.05 -15.82
N LEU A 94 9.65 -2.29 -16.65
CA LEU A 94 9.82 -0.83 -16.49
C LEU A 94 9.25 -0.11 -17.72
N PRO A 95 8.64 1.08 -17.54
CA PRO A 95 8.23 1.94 -18.66
C PRO A 95 9.40 2.34 -19.57
N LYS A 96 9.08 2.93 -20.73
CA LYS A 96 10.06 3.63 -21.55
C LYS A 96 10.38 4.99 -20.93
N ARG A 97 11.64 5.42 -21.02
CA ARG A 97 12.04 6.77 -20.61
C ARG A 97 11.39 7.82 -21.52
N THR A 98 10.90 8.90 -20.94
CA THR A 98 10.36 10.11 -21.62
C THR A 98 11.11 11.35 -21.12
N PRO A 99 11.10 12.49 -21.83
CA PRO A 99 11.70 13.74 -21.31
C PRO A 99 11.20 14.07 -19.89
N LEU A 100 12.09 14.49 -19.00
CA LEU A 100 11.76 14.78 -17.60
C LEU A 100 11.05 16.12 -17.39
N ASN A 101 11.14 17.03 -18.36
CA ASN A 101 10.56 18.38 -18.32
C ASN A 101 10.71 19.06 -16.93
N PRO A 102 11.93 19.14 -16.37
CA PRO A 102 12.13 19.60 -15.00
C PRO A 102 11.69 21.04 -14.83
N GLN A 103 10.95 21.31 -13.76
CA GLN A 103 10.54 22.68 -13.40
C GLN A 103 11.00 22.98 -11.99
N ILE A 104 11.73 24.09 -11.81
CA ILE A 104 12.03 24.63 -10.49
C ILE A 104 10.91 25.60 -10.14
N VAL A 105 10.06 25.21 -9.19
CA VAL A 105 8.86 25.95 -8.79
C VAL A 105 9.08 26.81 -7.53
N GLY A 106 10.27 26.73 -6.94
CA GLY A 106 10.65 27.56 -5.82
C GLY A 106 12.08 27.33 -5.37
N LYS A 107 12.63 28.32 -4.66
CA LYS A 107 13.97 28.23 -4.05
C LYS A 107 13.91 28.73 -2.62
N LEU A 108 14.70 28.11 -1.75
CA LEU A 108 14.92 28.54 -0.38
C LEU A 108 16.42 28.63 -0.14
N GLN A 109 16.87 29.70 0.50
CA GLN A 109 18.26 29.84 0.93
C GLN A 109 18.39 29.42 2.38
N GLY A 110 19.34 28.54 2.67
CA GLY A 110 19.77 28.19 4.02
C GLY A 110 21.19 28.67 4.30
N ASP A 111 21.68 28.38 5.50
CA ASP A 111 23.05 28.67 5.91
C ASP A 111 24.03 27.62 5.33
N GLY A 112 24.73 27.98 4.26
CA GLY A 112 25.72 27.16 3.56
C GLY A 112 25.14 26.16 2.56
N TYR A 113 23.85 26.28 2.24
CA TYR A 113 23.16 25.45 1.25
C TYR A 113 21.92 26.18 0.72
N ARG A 114 21.38 25.70 -0.41
CA ARG A 114 20.06 26.10 -0.92
C ARG A 114 19.18 24.90 -1.20
N VAL A 115 17.87 25.11 -1.27
CA VAL A 115 16.88 24.11 -1.65
C VAL A 115 16.18 24.58 -2.92
N GLU A 116 16.07 23.71 -3.91
CA GLU A 116 15.22 23.90 -5.08
C GLU A 116 14.03 22.94 -4.98
N LYS A 117 12.81 23.48 -5.14
CA LYS A 117 11.58 22.69 -5.21
C LYS A 117 11.35 22.33 -6.67
N ILE A 118 11.30 21.04 -6.98
CA ILE A 118 11.36 20.53 -8.35
C ILE A 118 10.12 19.68 -8.66
N LEU A 119 9.56 19.90 -9.83
CA LEU A 119 8.64 18.96 -10.49
C LEU A 119 9.39 18.22 -11.60
N LEU A 120 9.27 16.89 -11.63
CA LEU A 120 9.81 16.03 -12.68
C LEU A 120 8.68 15.21 -13.29
N GLU A 121 8.54 15.21 -14.61
CA GLU A 121 7.60 14.35 -15.34
C GLU A 121 8.24 12.95 -15.52
N THR A 122 8.00 12.05 -14.56
CA THR A 122 8.63 10.71 -14.56
C THR A 122 7.96 9.75 -15.54
N ARG A 123 6.71 10.02 -15.91
CA ARG A 123 5.92 9.37 -16.97
C ARG A 123 5.04 10.44 -17.63
N PRO A 124 4.53 10.24 -18.87
CA PRO A 124 3.66 11.20 -19.53
C PRO A 124 2.55 11.71 -18.61
N HIS A 125 2.53 13.03 -18.37
CA HIS A 125 1.56 13.71 -17.50
C HIS A 125 1.56 13.29 -16.02
N PHE A 126 2.59 12.56 -15.56
CA PHE A 126 2.71 12.09 -14.18
C PHE A 126 3.93 12.72 -13.51
N HIS A 127 3.64 13.60 -12.55
CA HIS A 127 4.66 14.43 -11.94
C HIS A 127 5.08 13.89 -10.57
N LEU A 128 6.39 13.88 -10.37
CA LEU A 128 7.05 13.69 -9.08
C LEU A 128 7.43 15.05 -8.53
N THR A 129 7.23 15.23 -7.23
CA THR A 129 7.63 16.42 -6.49
C THR A 129 8.86 16.10 -5.65
N ALA A 130 9.85 16.99 -5.66
CA ALA A 130 11.10 16.80 -4.94
C ALA A 130 11.64 18.11 -4.35
N ASN A 131 12.44 17.98 -3.31
CA ASN A 131 13.32 19.01 -2.79
C ASN A 131 14.77 18.58 -3.08
N LEU A 132 15.49 19.38 -3.87
CA LEU A 132 16.91 19.23 -4.14
C LEU A 132 17.70 20.20 -3.27
N TYR A 133 18.48 19.65 -2.36
CA TYR A 133 19.36 20.38 -1.44
C TYR A 133 20.75 20.43 -2.06
N LEU A 134 21.27 21.62 -2.27
CA LEU A 134 22.53 21.87 -2.97
C LEU A 134 23.50 22.62 -2.07
N PRO A 135 24.77 22.23 -2.03
CA PRO A 135 25.81 23.04 -1.40
C PRO A 135 25.95 24.40 -2.10
N ASP A 136 26.39 25.42 -1.36
CA ASP A 136 26.77 26.71 -1.93
C ASP A 136 28.18 26.71 -2.51
N SER A 137 28.97 25.65 -2.26
CA SER A 137 30.26 25.44 -2.92
C SER A 137 30.09 25.19 -4.41
N PRO A 138 31.10 25.49 -5.26
CA PRO A 138 31.03 25.20 -6.69
C PRO A 138 30.84 23.70 -6.98
N ALA A 139 30.04 23.40 -8.01
CA ALA A 139 29.84 22.05 -8.55
C ALA A 139 31.11 21.53 -9.28
N PRO A 140 31.26 20.21 -9.53
CA PRO A 140 30.31 19.12 -9.27
C PRO A 140 30.27 18.67 -7.80
N TRP A 141 29.13 18.11 -7.39
CA TRP A 141 28.96 17.50 -6.07
C TRP A 141 28.68 16.00 -6.19
N PRO A 142 29.19 15.15 -5.27
CA PRO A 142 28.57 13.86 -5.03
C PRO A 142 27.09 14.04 -4.70
N ALA A 143 26.23 13.17 -5.24
CA ALA A 143 24.78 13.26 -5.06
C ALA A 143 24.23 12.04 -4.30
N VAL A 144 23.28 12.30 -3.39
CA VAL A 144 22.60 11.29 -2.58
C VAL A 144 21.11 11.31 -2.89
N LEU A 145 20.58 10.15 -3.31
CA LEU A 145 19.15 9.93 -3.43
C LEU A 145 18.57 9.61 -2.05
N VAL A 146 17.56 10.37 -1.61
CA VAL A 146 16.89 10.20 -0.30
C VAL A 146 15.43 9.78 -0.51
N PRO A 147 15.15 8.47 -0.73
CA PRO A 147 13.79 7.98 -0.84
C PRO A 147 13.07 8.02 0.52
N CYS A 148 11.83 8.51 0.55
CA CYS A 148 11.03 8.52 1.77
C CYS A 148 10.54 7.10 2.13
N GLY A 149 10.50 6.82 3.43
CA GLY A 149 9.80 5.70 4.05
C GLY A 149 8.34 6.04 4.34
N HIS A 150 7.74 5.45 5.38
CA HIS A 150 6.32 5.61 5.72
C HIS A 150 5.99 6.92 6.48
N SER A 151 6.46 8.06 5.96
CA SER A 151 6.04 9.38 6.44
C SER A 151 4.87 9.90 5.59
N HIS A 152 3.78 10.31 6.22
CA HIS A 152 2.62 10.87 5.50
C HIS A 152 2.92 12.25 4.91
N ASP A 153 3.73 13.06 5.61
CA ASP A 153 4.24 14.36 5.11
C ASP A 153 5.33 14.21 4.04
N GLY A 154 5.74 12.98 3.70
CA GLY A 154 6.74 12.71 2.68
C GLY A 154 8.04 13.49 2.92
N LYS A 155 8.54 14.13 1.87
CA LYS A 155 9.79 14.93 1.85
C LYS A 155 9.76 16.14 2.79
N ALA A 156 8.57 16.55 3.26
CA ALA A 156 8.41 17.68 4.17
C ALA A 156 8.63 17.31 5.64
N VAL A 157 8.75 16.02 5.99
CA VAL A 157 8.98 15.63 7.39
C VAL A 157 10.35 16.09 7.88
N ALA A 158 10.43 16.50 9.14
CA ALA A 158 11.64 17.12 9.71
C ALA A 158 12.89 16.24 9.60
N GLN A 159 12.77 14.91 9.70
CA GLN A 159 13.91 13.99 9.64
C GLN A 159 14.56 13.98 8.26
N TYR A 160 13.76 13.97 7.17
CA TYR A 160 14.32 14.02 5.81
C TYR A 160 14.93 15.37 5.51
N GLN A 161 14.29 16.47 5.90
CA GLN A 161 14.87 17.80 5.75
C GLN A 161 16.23 17.89 6.46
N ARG A 162 16.31 17.49 7.74
CA ARG A 162 17.57 17.53 8.51
C ARG A 162 18.68 16.71 7.87
N ALA A 163 18.38 15.49 7.43
CA ALA A 163 19.37 14.63 6.77
C ALA A 163 19.87 15.24 5.46
N SER A 164 18.97 15.73 4.60
CA SER A 164 19.34 16.35 3.32
C SER A 164 20.09 17.68 3.49
N ILE A 165 19.71 18.50 4.47
CA ILE A 165 20.43 19.72 4.83
C ILE A 165 21.85 19.39 5.29
N LEU A 166 22.01 18.39 6.17
CA LEU A 166 23.32 17.98 6.66
C LEU A 166 24.23 17.54 5.50
N LEU A 167 23.72 16.73 4.57
CA LEU A 167 24.45 16.33 3.37
C LEU A 167 24.90 17.55 2.55
N ALA A 168 24.01 18.50 2.30
CA ALA A 168 24.31 19.72 1.53
C ALA A 168 25.37 20.60 2.23
N LYS A 169 25.26 20.80 3.55
CA LYS A 169 26.27 21.53 4.33
C LYS A 169 27.64 20.86 4.34
N HIS A 170 27.71 19.56 4.03
CA HIS A 170 28.94 18.79 3.91
C HIS A 170 29.36 18.52 2.45
N GLY A 171 28.86 19.31 1.49
CA GLY A 171 29.33 19.28 0.10
C GLY A 171 28.73 18.18 -0.77
N MET A 172 27.64 17.55 -0.33
CA MET A 172 26.89 16.56 -1.11
C MET A 172 25.54 17.14 -1.54
N ALA A 173 25.20 17.06 -2.84
CA ALA A 173 23.82 17.29 -3.26
C ALA A 173 22.93 16.17 -2.69
N ALA A 174 21.71 16.51 -2.26
CA ALA A 174 20.75 15.52 -1.78
C ALA A 174 19.38 15.80 -2.39
N ILE A 175 18.75 14.80 -2.99
CA ILE A 175 17.39 14.94 -3.52
C ILE A 175 16.44 14.02 -2.77
N CYS A 176 15.42 14.63 -2.16
CA CYS A 176 14.36 13.92 -1.45
C CYS A 176 13.04 14.17 -2.18
N TYR A 177 12.31 13.10 -2.49
CA TYR A 177 11.08 13.17 -3.28
C TYR A 177 9.94 12.43 -2.61
N ASP A 178 8.72 12.86 -2.91
CA ASP A 178 7.52 12.20 -2.41
C ASP A 178 7.27 10.90 -3.19
N PRO A 179 7.13 9.75 -2.51
CA PRO A 179 6.58 8.55 -3.12
C PRO A 179 5.11 8.78 -3.48
N VAL A 180 4.62 8.05 -4.48
CA VAL A 180 3.18 8.03 -4.77
C VAL A 180 2.40 7.59 -3.52
N GLY A 181 1.32 8.30 -3.17
CA GLY A 181 0.53 8.09 -1.95
C GLY A 181 1.08 8.76 -0.68
N GLN A 182 2.00 9.72 -0.82
CA GLN A 182 2.62 10.48 0.29
C GLN A 182 2.88 11.94 -0.08
N GLY A 183 3.00 12.81 0.93
CA GLY A 183 3.35 14.22 0.75
C GLY A 183 2.39 14.94 -0.21
N GLU A 184 2.92 15.52 -1.28
CA GLU A 184 2.13 16.19 -2.32
C GLU A 184 1.51 15.23 -3.35
N ARG A 185 1.70 13.90 -3.19
CA ARG A 185 1.36 12.89 -4.20
C ARG A 185 0.30 11.89 -3.73
N TYR A 186 -0.54 12.27 -2.78
CA TYR A 186 -1.77 11.54 -2.47
C TYR A 186 -2.66 11.40 -3.72
N GLN A 187 -3.22 10.22 -3.94
CA GLN A 187 -4.03 9.84 -5.09
C GLN A 187 -5.49 9.52 -4.69
N MET A 188 -5.72 9.01 -3.46
CA MET A 188 -7.07 8.71 -2.97
C MET A 188 -7.68 9.92 -2.27
N LEU A 189 -8.08 10.90 -3.09
CA LEU A 189 -8.70 12.13 -2.63
C LEU A 189 -10.23 12.00 -2.57
N ASP A 190 -10.83 12.63 -1.57
CA ASP A 190 -12.28 12.84 -1.47
C ASP A 190 -12.54 14.35 -1.49
N LEU A 191 -13.10 14.82 -2.60
CA LEU A 191 -13.38 16.24 -2.82
C LEU A 191 -14.74 16.67 -2.25
N ALA A 192 -15.56 15.73 -1.77
CA ALA A 192 -16.88 16.00 -1.22
C ALA A 192 -16.85 16.23 0.29
N HIS A 193 -15.84 15.69 0.98
CA HIS A 193 -15.72 15.79 2.43
C HIS A 193 -14.32 16.23 2.84
N GLU A 194 -14.25 17.33 3.57
CA GLU A 194 -13.03 17.78 4.23
C GLU A 194 -12.82 17.02 5.53
N ARG A 195 -11.56 16.69 5.82
CA ARG A 195 -11.14 15.95 7.01
C ARG A 195 -10.07 16.71 7.77
N THR A 196 -10.04 16.50 9.08
CA THR A 196 -8.94 16.95 9.93
C THR A 196 -7.96 15.82 10.27
N SER A 197 -8.36 14.56 10.07
CA SER A 197 -7.58 13.34 10.34
C SER A 197 -7.90 12.25 9.33
N PHE A 198 -7.01 11.28 9.16
CA PHE A 198 -7.20 10.16 8.23
C PHE A 198 -8.37 9.25 8.66
N ASP A 199 -9.09 8.68 7.70
CA ASP A 199 -10.22 7.75 7.94
C ASP A 199 -9.78 6.50 8.73
N ASP A 200 -8.55 6.03 8.46
CA ASP A 200 -7.95 4.84 9.05
C ASP A 200 -6.97 5.15 10.20
N ALA A 201 -6.78 6.43 10.53
CA ALA A 201 -5.90 6.89 11.61
C ALA A 201 -6.37 8.23 12.20
N ALA A 202 -7.50 8.20 12.94
CA ALA A 202 -8.14 9.39 13.52
C ALA A 202 -7.25 10.22 14.49
N HIS A 203 -6.12 9.69 14.93
CA HIS A 203 -5.16 10.37 15.82
C HIS A 203 -4.05 11.12 15.06
N VAL A 204 -4.01 11.02 13.73
CA VAL A 204 -3.00 11.65 12.87
C VAL A 204 -3.69 12.69 11.99
N PRO A 205 -3.24 13.95 11.99
CA PRO A 205 -3.83 14.97 11.13
C PRO A 205 -3.53 14.69 9.65
N VAL A 206 -4.44 15.08 8.77
CA VAL A 206 -4.19 14.98 7.33
C VAL A 206 -3.29 16.13 6.86
N PRO A 207 -2.40 15.88 5.87
CA PRO A 207 -1.59 16.95 5.27
C PRO A 207 -2.42 17.87 4.38
N HIS A 208 -3.62 17.44 3.97
CA HIS A 208 -4.58 18.24 3.21
C HIS A 208 -6.02 17.73 3.48
N PRO A 209 -7.04 18.60 3.59
CA PRO A 209 -8.41 18.19 3.98
C PRO A 209 -9.05 17.11 3.09
N ASN A 210 -8.69 17.05 1.81
CA ASN A 210 -9.21 16.07 0.86
C ASN A 210 -8.50 14.71 0.90
N VAL A 211 -7.43 14.57 1.68
CA VAL A 211 -6.71 13.29 1.79
C VAL A 211 -7.47 12.36 2.71
N ARG A 212 -7.65 11.11 2.28
CA ARG A 212 -8.53 10.16 2.95
C ARG A 212 -7.80 9.15 3.83
N PHE A 213 -6.73 8.53 3.32
CA PHE A 213 -6.08 7.39 3.98
C PHE A 213 -4.63 7.68 4.34
N LEU A 214 -4.17 7.11 5.46
CA LEU A 214 -2.76 7.15 5.82
C LEU A 214 -1.94 6.44 4.74
N CYS A 215 -0.71 6.90 4.54
CA CYS A 215 0.11 6.44 3.42
C CYS A 215 0.20 4.91 3.30
N THR A 216 0.37 4.18 4.41
CA THR A 216 0.45 2.70 4.39
C THR A 216 -0.82 2.06 3.82
N THR A 217 -2.00 2.55 4.18
CA THR A 217 -3.28 2.04 3.67
C THR A 217 -3.45 2.41 2.22
N GLU A 218 -3.18 3.65 1.84
CA GLU A 218 -3.25 4.09 0.45
C GLU A 218 -2.34 3.27 -0.46
N HIS A 219 -1.11 3.00 -0.03
CA HIS A 219 -0.16 2.16 -0.77
C HIS A 219 -0.71 0.77 -1.05
N THR A 220 -1.36 0.16 -0.04
CA THR A 220 -2.02 -1.14 -0.17
C THR A 220 -3.17 -1.06 -1.17
N MET A 221 -4.05 -0.08 -1.03
CA MET A 221 -5.22 0.08 -1.90
C MET A 221 -4.82 0.37 -3.36
N MET A 222 -3.84 1.24 -3.56
CA MET A 222 -3.26 1.52 -4.87
C MET A 222 -2.63 0.28 -5.50
N ASN A 223 -1.94 -0.54 -4.69
CA ASN A 223 -1.32 -1.76 -5.20
C ASN A 223 -2.36 -2.79 -5.63
N LEU A 224 -3.46 -2.93 -4.89
CA LEU A 224 -4.59 -3.79 -5.28
C LEU A 224 -5.16 -3.35 -6.63
N GLY A 225 -5.42 -2.05 -6.82
CA GLY A 225 -5.91 -1.53 -8.10
C GLY A 225 -4.90 -1.70 -9.24
N SER A 226 -3.61 -1.46 -8.97
CA SER A 226 -2.54 -1.61 -9.97
C SER A 226 -2.35 -3.06 -10.41
N ALA A 227 -2.43 -4.01 -9.48
CA ALA A 227 -2.22 -5.43 -9.73
C ALA A 227 -3.23 -5.98 -10.75
N LEU A 228 -4.48 -5.50 -10.72
CA LEU A 228 -5.53 -5.92 -11.65
C LEU A 228 -5.24 -5.57 -13.12
N VAL A 229 -4.37 -4.59 -13.37
CA VAL A 229 -3.97 -4.15 -14.72
C VAL A 229 -2.51 -4.54 -15.04
N GLY A 230 -1.94 -5.49 -14.30
CA GLY A 230 -0.57 -5.96 -14.50
C GLY A 230 0.51 -4.97 -14.06
N ALA A 231 0.15 -3.96 -13.27
CA ALA A 231 1.08 -2.99 -12.69
C ALA A 231 1.30 -3.27 -11.19
N ASN A 232 2.26 -2.56 -10.58
CA ASN A 232 2.61 -2.71 -9.18
C ASN A 232 3.04 -1.36 -8.63
N THR A 233 2.60 -0.96 -7.43
CA THR A 233 3.01 0.31 -6.80
C THR A 233 4.53 0.37 -6.59
N ALA A 234 5.19 -0.77 -6.36
CA ALA A 234 6.65 -0.85 -6.31
C ALA A 234 7.31 -0.42 -7.64
N GLN A 235 6.69 -0.74 -8.78
CA GLN A 235 7.17 -0.30 -10.10
C GLN A 235 7.17 1.23 -10.21
N PHE A 236 6.11 1.89 -9.74
CA PHE A 236 6.05 3.36 -9.74
C PHE A 236 7.19 3.96 -8.92
N ARG A 237 7.44 3.43 -7.72
CA ARG A 237 8.51 3.96 -6.84
C ARG A 237 9.91 3.67 -7.36
N VAL A 238 10.16 2.46 -7.84
CA VAL A 238 11.46 2.09 -8.44
C VAL A 238 11.70 2.95 -9.67
N TRP A 239 10.69 3.11 -10.52
CA TRP A 239 10.78 3.95 -11.71
C TRP A 239 11.07 5.40 -11.35
N ASP A 240 10.30 5.98 -10.43
CA ASP A 240 10.52 7.35 -9.95
C ASP A 240 11.95 7.54 -9.43
N GLY A 241 12.46 6.63 -8.60
CA GLY A 241 13.85 6.67 -8.13
C GLY A 241 14.87 6.62 -9.27
N MET A 242 14.66 5.78 -10.28
CA MET A 242 15.51 5.74 -11.48
C MET A 242 15.46 7.06 -12.27
N ARG A 243 14.26 7.65 -12.41
CA ARG A 243 14.08 8.92 -13.13
C ARG A 243 14.68 10.11 -12.40
N VAL A 244 14.71 10.08 -11.06
CA VAL A 244 15.44 11.04 -10.24
C VAL A 244 16.95 10.88 -10.40
N ILE A 245 17.46 9.64 -10.51
CA ILE A 245 18.88 9.41 -10.85
C ILE A 245 19.20 9.94 -12.25
N ASP A 246 18.31 9.76 -13.22
CA ASP A 246 18.51 10.29 -14.58
C ASP A 246 18.49 11.85 -14.61
N TYR A 247 17.98 12.51 -13.57
CA TYR A 247 17.99 13.97 -13.42
C TYR A 247 19.28 14.52 -12.79
N LEU A 248 19.87 13.76 -11.85
CA LEU A 248 21.12 14.10 -11.15
C LEU A 248 22.35 13.88 -12.04
#